data_AF-A0A1J5D4Q8-F1
#
_entry.id   AF-A0A1J5D4Q8-F1
#
_cell.length_a   1.000
_cell.length_b   1.000
_cell.length_c   1.000
_cell.angle_alpha   90.00
_cell.angle_beta   90.00
_cell.angle_gamma   90.00
#
_symmetry.space_group_name_H-M   'P 1'
#
loop_
_entity.id
_entity.type
_entity.pdbx_description
1 polymer ?
#
loop_
_entity_poly.entity_id
_entity_poly.type
_entity_poly.pdbx_seq_one_letter_code
_entity_poly.pdbx_strand_id
1 'polypeptide(L)'
;MNKRLILLLALSFTLLGAGCVQEELVIPVATVTGKIVVPPAKIALGVHVTVAANPTISTYVNESGDFKLEFQKPGRYLLVCRGRNFDVEFVWVEALIEETVSVGSVFLNEKIVGEAKWIATIVDYPDATGFKVKSLDPKWATDTVDMYDDGMHGDKIANDGIFTTRVQNLYTGSQLYSIVWLKGSAFETNEVKDPHQEFERNTKSEIIVLSPSAKVARGTVTSSLVGVNYAEVVLSTKMGSRKINLDSDGHYSLPMEGNGKEYLVFRSPTFHIRAIPVDLTTIPIYDVPPVALAVKAPGEAKFVLVKSDFQAVENPTLVADFTNWQPQPLYDDGTHGDELAGDGVYTLLRTGVAPGYHKYAFNITTINQVRDPYEESGDSKYSIVLVK
;
A
#
# COMPACT_ATOMS: atom_id res chain seq x y z
N MET A 1 49.93 -56.76 55.22
CA MET A 1 49.09 -55.73 54.58
C MET A 1 47.84 -55.54 55.42
N ASN A 2 47.63 -54.35 55.99
CA ASN A 2 46.70 -54.12 57.10
C ASN A 2 45.24 -54.22 56.64
N LYS A 3 44.41 -55.03 57.33
CA LYS A 3 42.98 -55.25 57.01
C LYS A 3 42.15 -53.96 56.98
N ARG A 4 42.64 -52.87 57.58
CA ARG A 4 42.02 -51.53 57.52
C ARG A 4 42.26 -50.79 56.19
N LEU A 5 43.33 -51.12 55.45
CA LEU A 5 43.63 -50.48 54.16
C LEU A 5 42.81 -51.07 53.01
N ILE A 6 42.46 -52.35 53.08
CA ILE A 6 41.61 -53.03 52.09
C ILE A 6 40.14 -52.58 52.21
N LEU A 7 39.67 -52.29 53.43
CA LEU A 7 38.31 -51.79 53.65
C LEU A 7 38.14 -50.35 53.15
N LEU A 8 39.18 -49.51 53.24
CA LEU A 8 39.18 -48.14 52.72
C LEU A 8 39.28 -48.07 51.19
N LEU A 9 39.96 -49.03 50.55
CA LEU A 9 39.99 -49.13 49.07
C LEU A 9 38.69 -49.75 48.49
N ALA A 10 37.99 -50.58 49.26
CA ALA A 10 36.70 -51.14 48.85
C ALA A 10 35.55 -50.13 48.98
N LEU A 11 35.66 -49.15 49.89
CA LEU A 11 34.67 -48.07 50.05
C LEU A 11 34.85 -46.92 49.06
N SER A 12 36.04 -46.76 48.46
CA SER A 12 36.28 -45.74 47.43
C SER A 12 35.84 -46.17 46.03
N PHE A 13 35.62 -47.47 45.78
CA PHE A 13 35.11 -47.96 44.49
C PHE A 13 33.57 -47.96 44.38
N THR A 14 32.84 -47.83 45.49
CA THR A 14 31.36 -47.77 45.48
C THR A 14 30.80 -46.36 45.36
N LEU A 15 31.62 -45.32 45.55
CA LEU A 15 31.20 -43.90 45.42
C LEU A 15 31.47 -43.29 44.04
N LEU A 16 32.08 -44.02 43.11
CA LEU A 16 32.31 -43.60 41.72
C LEU A 16 31.37 -44.27 40.71
N GLY A 17 30.43 -45.11 41.18
CA GLY A 17 29.53 -45.91 40.34
C GLY A 17 28.09 -45.43 40.25
N ALA A 18 27.75 -44.26 40.80
CA ALA A 18 26.45 -43.63 40.64
C ALA A 18 26.60 -42.34 39.84
N GLY A 19 27.14 -42.47 38.62
CA GLY A 19 26.81 -41.49 37.60
C GLY A 19 25.30 -41.57 37.40
N CYS A 20 24.57 -40.54 37.80
CA CYS A 20 23.22 -40.34 37.30
C CYS A 20 23.33 -40.33 35.78
N VAL A 21 23.02 -41.46 35.14
CA VAL A 21 22.58 -41.46 33.75
C VAL A 21 21.24 -40.77 33.81
N GLN A 22 21.27 -39.44 33.77
CA GLN A 22 20.09 -38.67 33.42
C GLN A 22 19.88 -39.03 31.96
N GLU A 23 19.11 -40.09 31.70
CA GLU A 23 18.51 -40.30 30.39
C GLU A 23 17.81 -38.98 30.08
N GLU A 24 18.42 -38.21 29.19
CA GLU A 24 17.76 -37.09 28.57
C GLU A 24 16.47 -37.67 28.01
N LEU A 25 15.33 -37.23 28.56
CA LEU A 25 14.02 -37.64 28.08
C LEU A 25 13.93 -37.15 26.64
N VAL A 26 14.37 -37.99 25.69
CA VAL A 26 14.26 -37.72 24.26
C VAL A 26 12.79 -37.84 23.96
N ILE A 27 12.10 -36.70 23.98
CA ILE A 27 10.73 -36.62 23.50
C ILE A 27 10.82 -36.86 22.00
N PRO A 28 10.25 -37.95 21.48
CA PRO A 28 10.37 -38.26 20.07
C PRO A 28 9.63 -37.20 19.26
N VAL A 29 10.31 -36.63 18.26
CA VAL A 29 9.76 -35.57 17.40
C VAL A 29 9.87 -35.99 15.94
N ALA A 30 8.86 -35.62 15.15
CA ALA A 30 8.95 -35.61 13.71
C ALA A 30 9.62 -34.31 13.27
N THR A 31 10.64 -34.38 12.42
CA THR A 31 11.25 -33.19 11.83
C THR A 31 10.71 -32.99 10.42
N VAL A 32 10.14 -31.82 10.13
CA VAL A 32 9.76 -31.43 8.77
C VAL A 32 10.72 -30.37 8.27
N THR A 33 11.24 -30.58 7.07
CA THR A 33 12.12 -29.64 6.37
C THR A 33 11.53 -29.25 5.03
N GLY A 34 11.95 -28.12 4.50
CA GLY A 34 11.54 -27.69 3.17
C GLY A 34 12.30 -26.46 2.71
N LYS A 35 12.04 -26.06 1.46
CA LYS A 35 12.66 -24.91 0.84
C LYS A 35 11.61 -23.99 0.23
N ILE A 36 11.59 -22.73 0.64
CA ILE A 36 10.86 -21.67 -0.04
C ILE A 36 11.67 -21.18 -1.24
N VAL A 37 11.03 -21.21 -2.40
CA VAL A 37 11.59 -20.68 -3.65
C VAL A 37 10.82 -19.42 -4.02
N VAL A 38 11.56 -18.31 -4.13
CA VAL A 38 11.03 -17.01 -4.51
C VAL A 38 11.49 -16.65 -5.93
N PRO A 39 10.90 -15.63 -6.59
CA PRO A 39 11.32 -15.22 -7.92
C PRO A 39 12.81 -14.82 -7.97
N PRO A 40 13.44 -14.87 -9.16
CA PRO A 40 14.85 -14.51 -9.32
C PRO A 40 15.17 -13.11 -8.77
N ALA A 41 16.39 -12.96 -8.22
CA ALA A 41 16.86 -11.72 -7.58
C ALA A 41 16.08 -11.27 -6.32
N LYS A 42 15.23 -12.13 -5.76
CA LYS A 42 14.59 -11.93 -4.46
C LYS A 42 15.22 -12.84 -3.41
N ILE A 43 15.04 -12.47 -2.14
CA ILE A 43 15.54 -13.21 -0.98
C ILE A 43 14.34 -13.69 -0.18
N ALA A 44 14.32 -14.96 0.21
CA ALA A 44 13.22 -15.59 0.96
C ALA A 44 13.21 -15.21 2.46
N LEU A 45 14.24 -14.49 2.93
CA LEU A 45 14.38 -14.04 4.30
C LEU A 45 13.15 -13.23 4.72
N GLY A 46 12.57 -13.57 5.88
CA GLY A 46 11.36 -12.95 6.41
C GLY A 46 10.05 -13.59 5.94
N VAL A 47 10.11 -14.66 5.14
CA VAL A 47 8.97 -15.57 5.00
C VAL A 47 8.80 -16.35 6.30
N HIS A 48 7.58 -16.32 6.84
CA HIS A 48 7.16 -17.05 8.02
C HIS A 48 6.36 -18.28 7.60
N VAL A 49 6.73 -19.44 8.13
CA VAL A 49 6.02 -20.70 7.92
C VAL A 49 5.31 -21.02 9.22
N THR A 50 3.98 -21.14 9.15
CA THR A 50 3.09 -21.43 10.27
C THR A 50 2.33 -22.71 10.00
N VAL A 51 1.80 -23.33 11.06
CA VAL A 51 1.01 -24.56 10.96
C VAL A 51 -0.45 -24.26 11.26
N ALA A 52 -1.36 -24.63 10.37
CA ALA A 52 -2.80 -24.48 10.59
C ALA A 52 -3.26 -25.28 11.83
N ALA A 53 -4.27 -24.78 12.53
CA ALA A 53 -4.75 -25.21 13.85
C ALA A 53 -3.74 -25.11 15.00
N ASN A 54 -2.45 -24.87 14.72
CA ASN A 54 -1.42 -24.71 15.74
C ASN A 54 -0.36 -23.68 15.33
N PRO A 55 -0.72 -22.39 15.24
CA PRO A 55 0.20 -21.35 14.78
C PRO A 55 1.39 -21.12 15.74
N THR A 56 1.37 -21.71 16.94
CA THR A 56 2.53 -21.70 17.86
C THR A 56 3.71 -22.50 17.33
N ILE A 57 3.44 -23.54 16.51
CA ILE A 57 4.46 -24.22 15.73
C ILE A 57 4.71 -23.39 14.48
N SER A 58 5.81 -22.65 14.47
CA SER A 58 6.18 -21.82 13.34
C SER A 58 7.69 -21.60 13.27
N THR A 59 8.18 -21.16 12.11
CA THR A 59 9.58 -20.87 11.90
C THR A 59 9.76 -19.82 10.81
N TYR A 60 10.86 -19.08 10.86
CA TYR A 60 11.25 -18.18 9.77
C TYR A 60 12.24 -18.87 8.86
N VAL A 61 12.11 -18.58 7.57
CA VAL A 61 12.97 -19.11 6.53
C VAL A 61 14.33 -18.39 6.56
N ASN A 62 15.41 -19.14 6.34
CA ASN A 62 16.76 -18.58 6.25
C ASN A 62 17.04 -17.90 4.89
N GLU A 63 18.22 -17.32 4.70
CA GLU A 63 18.60 -16.65 3.45
C GLU A 63 18.62 -17.58 2.22
N SER A 64 18.87 -18.87 2.44
CA SER A 64 18.88 -19.90 1.38
C SER A 64 17.49 -20.40 1.01
N GLY A 65 16.45 -19.96 1.72
CA GLY A 65 15.08 -20.43 1.54
C GLY A 65 14.74 -21.65 2.39
N ASP A 66 15.65 -22.20 3.20
CA ASP A 66 15.39 -23.43 3.94
C ASP A 66 14.67 -23.14 5.27
N PHE A 67 13.81 -24.08 5.67
CA PHE A 67 13.14 -24.06 6.97
C PHE A 67 13.09 -25.46 7.61
N LYS A 68 12.92 -25.47 8.94
CA LYS A 68 12.77 -26.67 9.76
C LYS A 68 11.69 -26.45 10.82
N LEU A 69 10.79 -27.41 10.96
CA LEU A 69 9.75 -27.50 11.99
C LEU A 69 9.83 -28.84 12.71
N GLU A 70 9.41 -28.88 13.97
CA GLU A 70 9.38 -30.10 14.78
C GLU A 70 7.98 -30.33 15.33
N PHE A 71 7.48 -31.57 15.22
CA PHE A 71 6.15 -31.97 15.64
C PHE A 71 6.23 -33.08 16.67
N GLN A 72 5.46 -32.96 17.75
CA GLN A 72 5.41 -33.96 18.82
C GLN A 72 4.36 -35.05 18.59
N LYS A 73 3.55 -34.93 17.54
CA LYS A 73 2.54 -35.91 17.16
C LYS A 73 2.67 -36.23 15.67
N PRO A 74 2.46 -37.49 15.27
CA PRO A 74 2.36 -37.82 13.86
C PRO A 74 1.03 -37.33 13.31
N GLY A 75 0.98 -37.08 12.01
CA GLY A 75 -0.26 -36.75 11.31
C GLY A 75 -0.06 -35.83 10.12
N ARG A 76 -1.18 -35.49 9.49
CA ARG A 76 -1.22 -34.58 8.35
C ARG A 76 -1.34 -33.14 8.82
N TYR A 77 -0.43 -32.29 8.38
CA TYR A 77 -0.37 -30.86 8.72
C TYR A 77 -0.44 -30.01 7.46
N LEU A 78 -1.10 -28.87 7.56
CA LEU A 78 -1.09 -27.83 6.55
C LEU A 78 -0.12 -26.73 6.97
N LEU A 79 0.92 -26.52 6.17
CA LEU A 79 1.87 -25.45 6.36
C LEU A 79 1.43 -24.24 5.53
N VAL A 80 1.40 -23.06 6.14
CA VAL A 80 1.09 -21.79 5.48
C VAL A 80 2.36 -20.93 5.48
N CYS A 81 2.82 -20.57 4.28
CA CYS A 81 4.03 -19.80 4.04
C CYS A 81 3.64 -18.39 3.59
N ARG A 82 4.09 -17.37 4.32
CA ARG A 82 3.71 -15.98 4.05
C ARG A 82 4.86 -15.03 4.32
N GLY A 83 5.00 -13.98 3.51
CA GLY A 83 6.02 -12.96 3.74
C GLY A 83 5.58 -11.60 3.25
N ARG A 84 6.21 -10.54 3.77
CA ARG A 84 5.83 -9.15 3.47
C ARG A 84 5.77 -8.84 1.97
N ASN A 85 6.68 -9.40 1.18
CA ASN A 85 6.83 -9.12 -0.25
C ASN A 85 6.26 -10.24 -1.15
N PHE A 86 5.74 -11.31 -0.56
CA PHE A 86 5.33 -12.50 -1.29
C PHE A 86 3.89 -12.86 -0.96
N ASP A 87 3.16 -13.36 -1.94
CA ASP A 87 1.82 -13.87 -1.70
C ASP A 87 1.86 -15.10 -0.80
N VAL A 88 0.75 -15.29 -0.07
CA VAL A 88 0.56 -16.47 0.76
C VAL A 88 0.41 -17.74 -0.07
N GLU A 89 1.04 -18.80 0.41
CA GLU A 89 1.00 -20.12 -0.19
C GLU A 89 0.92 -21.21 0.87
N PHE A 90 0.55 -22.42 0.48
CA PHE A 90 0.42 -23.53 1.40
C PHE A 90 0.95 -24.86 0.83
N VAL A 91 1.23 -25.81 1.73
CA VAL A 91 1.60 -27.18 1.39
C VAL A 91 1.16 -28.15 2.48
N TRP A 92 0.66 -29.33 2.07
CA TRP A 92 0.35 -30.44 2.97
C TRP A 92 1.60 -31.29 3.25
N VAL A 93 1.75 -31.74 4.49
CA VAL A 93 2.81 -32.66 4.90
C VAL A 93 2.29 -33.74 5.84
N GLU A 94 2.78 -34.97 5.68
CA GLU A 94 2.59 -36.05 6.63
C GLU A 94 3.82 -36.11 7.54
N ALA A 95 3.67 -35.77 8.82
CA ALA A 95 4.74 -35.86 9.80
C ALA A 95 4.72 -37.24 10.46
N LEU A 96 5.88 -37.90 10.47
CA LEU A 96 6.08 -39.22 11.09
C LEU A 96 7.10 -39.08 12.23
N ILE A 97 6.73 -39.53 13.43
CA ILE A 97 7.57 -39.40 14.62
C ILE A 97 8.91 -40.13 14.42
N GLU A 98 9.99 -39.52 14.91
CA GLU A 98 11.38 -40.01 14.74
C GLU A 98 11.89 -40.01 13.30
N GLU A 99 11.14 -39.45 12.36
CA GLU A 99 11.55 -39.30 10.97
C GLU A 99 11.81 -37.83 10.59
N THR A 100 12.66 -37.65 9.58
CA THR A 100 12.80 -36.37 8.88
C THR A 100 12.06 -36.45 7.55
N VAL A 101 11.00 -35.65 7.42
CA VAL A 101 10.19 -35.55 6.20
C VAL A 101 10.52 -34.23 5.49
N SER A 102 10.66 -34.27 4.17
CA SER A 102 10.85 -33.06 3.37
C SER A 102 9.57 -32.76 2.57
N VAL A 103 9.10 -31.52 2.60
CA VAL A 103 7.99 -31.05 1.74
C VAL A 103 8.46 -30.60 0.36
N GLY A 104 9.77 -30.72 0.07
CA GLY A 104 10.35 -30.24 -1.17
C GLY A 104 10.36 -28.71 -1.26
N SER A 105 10.06 -28.18 -2.44
CA SER A 105 10.06 -26.76 -2.73
C SER A 105 8.65 -26.16 -2.76
N VAL A 106 8.45 -25.08 -2.00
CA VAL A 106 7.22 -24.28 -2.03
C VAL A 106 7.52 -22.98 -2.75
N PHE A 107 6.85 -22.73 -3.86
CA PHE A 107 7.07 -21.56 -4.70
C PHE A 107 6.15 -20.42 -4.29
N LEU A 108 6.72 -19.27 -3.93
CA LEU A 108 5.95 -18.06 -3.64
C LEU A 108 6.02 -17.10 -4.82
N ASN A 109 4.88 -16.48 -5.14
CA ASN A 109 4.83 -15.36 -6.08
C ASN A 109 5.16 -14.06 -5.35
N GLU A 110 5.77 -13.11 -6.06
CA GLU A 110 5.88 -11.74 -5.57
C GLU A 110 4.49 -11.10 -5.53
N LYS A 111 4.23 -10.30 -4.49
CA LYS A 111 2.99 -9.55 -4.41
C LYS A 111 2.85 -8.58 -5.58
N ILE A 112 1.62 -8.43 -6.04
CA ILE A 112 1.28 -7.43 -7.05
C ILE A 112 0.96 -6.11 -6.33
N VAL A 113 1.42 -5.01 -6.90
CA VAL A 113 1.16 -3.66 -6.38
C VAL A 113 -0.35 -3.39 -6.34
N GLY A 114 -0.84 -2.86 -5.21
CA GLY A 114 -2.26 -2.56 -5.03
C GLY A 114 -3.14 -3.80 -4.86
N GLU A 115 -2.55 -4.98 -4.71
CA GLU A 115 -3.26 -6.23 -4.48
C GLU A 115 -2.78 -6.94 -3.22
N ALA A 116 -3.63 -7.80 -2.67
CA ALA A 116 -3.25 -8.75 -1.64
C ALA A 116 -4.05 -10.04 -1.77
N LYS A 117 -3.42 -11.14 -1.33
CA LYS A 117 -4.02 -12.48 -1.27
C LYS A 117 -4.20 -12.91 0.18
N TRP A 118 -5.40 -13.38 0.51
CA TRP A 118 -5.75 -13.97 1.80
C TRP A 118 -5.99 -15.46 1.68
N ILE A 119 -5.76 -16.15 2.79
CA ILE A 119 -6.02 -17.58 2.98
C ILE A 119 -6.77 -17.75 4.30
N ALA A 120 -7.73 -18.67 4.32
CA ALA A 120 -8.39 -19.17 5.51
C ALA A 120 -8.70 -20.65 5.29
N THR A 121 -8.69 -21.46 6.34
CA THR A 121 -8.77 -22.91 6.19
C THR A 121 -9.76 -23.50 7.17
N ILE A 122 -10.44 -24.58 6.77
CA ILE A 122 -11.25 -25.36 7.70
C ILE A 122 -10.38 -26.12 8.72
N VAL A 123 -9.07 -26.22 8.51
CA VAL A 123 -8.15 -26.80 9.50
C VAL A 123 -8.08 -25.90 10.74
N ASP A 124 -7.97 -24.58 10.53
CA ASP A 124 -8.00 -23.58 11.61
C ASP A 124 -9.39 -23.45 12.23
N TYR A 125 -10.44 -23.61 11.42
CA TYR A 125 -11.83 -23.44 11.82
C TYR A 125 -12.69 -24.64 11.37
N PRO A 126 -12.65 -25.77 12.10
CA PRO A 126 -13.29 -27.02 11.66
C PRO A 126 -14.80 -26.97 11.46
N ASP A 127 -15.48 -26.03 12.12
CA ASP A 127 -16.93 -25.82 12.01
C ASP A 127 -17.32 -24.82 10.91
N ALA A 128 -16.34 -24.26 10.20
CA ALA A 128 -16.59 -23.22 9.20
C ALA A 128 -17.19 -23.81 7.91
N THR A 129 -18.21 -23.14 7.37
CA THR A 129 -18.82 -23.44 6.08
C THR A 129 -18.47 -22.43 4.99
N GLY A 130 -17.78 -21.34 5.36
CA GLY A 130 -17.30 -20.32 4.44
C GLY A 130 -16.53 -19.22 5.16
N PHE A 131 -15.87 -18.37 4.39
CA PHE A 131 -14.98 -17.33 4.90
C PHE A 131 -15.17 -16.02 4.14
N LYS A 132 -14.93 -14.93 4.85
CA LYS A 132 -14.79 -13.58 4.30
C LYS A 132 -13.57 -12.91 4.92
N VAL A 133 -12.99 -11.96 4.21
CA VAL A 133 -12.01 -11.03 4.75
C VAL A 133 -12.67 -9.67 4.92
N LYS A 134 -12.47 -9.05 6.09
CA LYS A 134 -13.06 -7.75 6.43
C LYS A 134 -11.97 -6.71 6.65
N SER A 135 -12.10 -5.58 5.97
CA SER A 135 -11.23 -4.41 6.15
C SER A 135 -11.55 -3.69 7.45
N LEU A 136 -10.51 -3.26 8.16
CA LEU A 136 -10.63 -2.48 9.38
C LEU A 136 -10.08 -1.07 9.20
N ASP A 137 -8.85 -0.95 8.70
CA ASP A 137 -8.18 0.32 8.49
C ASP A 137 -7.02 0.20 7.48
N PRO A 138 -7.01 0.99 6.39
CA PRO A 138 -8.13 1.80 5.90
C PRO A 138 -9.31 0.92 5.49
N LYS A 139 -10.53 1.48 5.53
CA LYS A 139 -11.72 0.79 5.04
C LYS A 139 -11.73 0.74 3.52
N TRP A 140 -11.92 -0.43 2.95
CA TRP A 140 -12.02 -0.62 1.50
C TRP A 140 -13.39 -0.18 0.97
N ALA A 141 -13.51 -0.05 -0.35
CA ALA A 141 -14.79 0.29 -1.00
C ALA A 141 -15.87 -0.77 -0.72
N THR A 142 -15.48 -2.04 -0.71
CA THR A 142 -16.27 -3.15 -0.19
C THR A 142 -15.62 -3.62 1.10
N ASP A 143 -16.26 -3.33 2.23
CA ASP A 143 -15.65 -3.53 3.55
C ASP A 143 -15.41 -5.00 3.90
N THR A 144 -16.13 -5.91 3.24
CA THR A 144 -16.11 -7.36 3.47
C THR A 144 -16.17 -8.10 2.14
N VAL A 145 -15.18 -8.95 1.86
CA VAL A 145 -15.03 -9.68 0.61
C VAL A 145 -15.08 -11.18 0.86
N ASP A 146 -15.84 -11.90 0.05
CA ASP A 146 -15.95 -13.36 0.13
C ASP A 146 -14.63 -14.06 -0.26
N MET A 147 -14.40 -15.21 0.36
CA MET A 147 -13.30 -16.13 0.05
C MET A 147 -13.87 -17.42 -0.52
N TYR A 148 -13.10 -18.09 -1.38
CA TYR A 148 -13.57 -19.18 -2.21
C TYR A 148 -12.62 -20.37 -2.16
N ASP A 149 -13.20 -21.56 -2.13
CA ASP A 149 -12.57 -22.89 -2.25
C ASP A 149 -13.05 -23.53 -3.57
N ASP A 150 -12.70 -22.87 -4.67
CA ASP A 150 -13.27 -23.08 -6.00
C ASP A 150 -12.22 -23.37 -7.09
N GLY A 151 -10.94 -23.50 -6.72
CA GLY A 151 -9.83 -23.62 -7.65
C GLY A 151 -9.59 -22.36 -8.49
N MET A 152 -10.20 -21.22 -8.09
CA MET A 152 -10.05 -19.89 -8.66
C MET A 152 -9.74 -18.90 -7.52
N HIS A 153 -9.69 -17.60 -7.82
CA HIS A 153 -9.46 -16.54 -6.80
C HIS A 153 -8.16 -16.67 -5.97
N GLY A 154 -7.22 -17.50 -6.42
CA GLY A 154 -5.96 -17.80 -5.74
C GLY A 154 -5.91 -19.19 -5.10
N ASP A 155 -7.00 -19.94 -5.14
CA ASP A 155 -7.10 -21.31 -4.66
C ASP A 155 -6.58 -22.24 -5.75
N LYS A 156 -5.84 -23.27 -5.34
CA LYS A 156 -5.20 -24.22 -6.23
C LYS A 156 -6.10 -25.41 -6.52
N ILE A 157 -6.96 -25.81 -5.58
CA ILE A 157 -7.70 -27.06 -5.65
C ILE A 157 -9.09 -26.84 -5.05
N ALA A 158 -10.10 -26.84 -5.91
CA ALA A 158 -11.48 -26.67 -5.48
C ALA A 158 -11.94 -27.77 -4.49
N ASN A 159 -12.69 -27.37 -3.47
CA ASN A 159 -13.28 -28.19 -2.42
C ASN A 159 -12.24 -28.97 -1.58
N ASP A 160 -11.07 -28.38 -1.33
CA ASP A 160 -10.05 -28.97 -0.46
C ASP A 160 -10.06 -28.41 0.97
N GLY A 161 -10.99 -27.49 1.26
CA GLY A 161 -11.15 -26.84 2.55
C GLY A 161 -10.26 -25.61 2.73
N ILE A 162 -9.57 -25.16 1.68
CA ILE A 162 -8.69 -23.98 1.70
C ILE A 162 -9.33 -22.87 0.88
N PHE A 163 -9.74 -21.84 1.59
CA PHE A 163 -10.41 -20.69 1.00
C PHE A 163 -9.37 -19.60 0.76
N THR A 164 -9.41 -19.02 -0.44
CA THR A 164 -8.57 -17.87 -0.75
C THR A 164 -9.39 -16.76 -1.42
N THR A 165 -8.84 -15.56 -1.38
CA THR A 165 -9.33 -14.47 -2.21
C THR A 165 -8.18 -13.53 -2.54
N ARG A 166 -8.25 -12.93 -3.72
CA ARG A 166 -7.35 -11.86 -4.14
C ARG A 166 -8.18 -10.61 -4.34
N VAL A 167 -7.86 -9.56 -3.58
CA VAL A 167 -8.51 -8.26 -3.72
C VAL A 167 -7.55 -7.31 -4.43
N GLN A 168 -8.07 -6.57 -5.38
CA GLN A 168 -7.35 -5.61 -6.21
C GLN A 168 -7.74 -4.17 -5.85
N ASN A 169 -6.96 -3.20 -6.32
CA ASN A 169 -7.18 -1.76 -6.11
C ASN A 169 -7.24 -1.38 -4.62
N LEU A 170 -6.45 -2.05 -3.80
CA LEU A 170 -6.34 -1.76 -2.37
C LEU A 170 -5.45 -0.54 -2.13
N TYR A 171 -5.71 0.14 -1.01
CA TYR A 171 -4.79 1.15 -0.50
C TYR A 171 -3.39 0.53 -0.29
N THR A 172 -2.37 1.19 -0.82
CA THR A 172 -0.98 0.73 -0.61
C THR A 172 -0.52 0.97 0.84
N GLY A 173 0.43 0.16 1.30
CA GLY A 173 0.95 0.21 2.68
C GLY A 173 0.24 -0.74 3.63
N SER A 174 0.25 -0.42 4.92
CA SER A 174 -0.35 -1.23 5.99
C SER A 174 -1.87 -1.28 5.86
N GLN A 175 -2.43 -2.49 5.85
CA GLN A 175 -3.86 -2.74 5.92
C GLN A 175 -4.19 -3.60 7.13
N LEU A 176 -5.05 -3.12 8.03
CA LEU A 176 -5.63 -3.92 9.09
C LEU A 176 -6.88 -4.64 8.61
N TYR A 177 -6.98 -5.91 8.95
CA TYR A 177 -8.08 -6.77 8.55
C TYR A 177 -8.43 -7.80 9.64
N SER A 178 -9.56 -8.48 9.43
CA SER A 178 -9.98 -9.66 10.19
C SER A 178 -10.54 -10.73 9.26
N ILE A 179 -10.51 -11.98 9.70
CA ILE A 179 -11.19 -13.09 9.04
C ILE A 179 -12.56 -13.25 9.68
N VAL A 180 -13.59 -13.34 8.86
CA VAL A 180 -14.95 -13.66 9.29
C VAL A 180 -15.29 -15.04 8.77
N TRP A 181 -15.46 -16.01 9.66
CA TRP A 181 -15.88 -17.35 9.27
C TRP A 181 -17.34 -17.59 9.61
N LEU A 182 -18.00 -18.38 8.77
CA LEU A 182 -19.42 -18.69 8.83
C LEU A 182 -19.64 -20.07 9.43
N LYS A 183 -20.61 -20.22 10.34
CA LYS A 183 -21.02 -21.52 10.89
C LYS A 183 -22.44 -21.87 10.44
N GLY A 184 -22.65 -23.09 9.95
CA GLY A 184 -23.99 -23.59 9.59
C GLY A 184 -24.67 -22.79 8.48
N SER A 185 -25.97 -22.49 8.63
CA SER A 185 -26.77 -21.75 7.65
C SER A 185 -26.44 -20.25 7.68
N ALA A 186 -25.28 -19.86 7.13
CA ALA A 186 -24.84 -18.51 6.71
C ALA A 186 -25.05 -17.28 7.63
N PHE A 187 -25.71 -17.37 8.78
CA PHE A 187 -26.08 -16.25 9.65
C PHE A 187 -25.25 -16.17 10.93
N GLU A 188 -24.57 -17.25 11.33
CA GLU A 188 -23.61 -17.20 12.44
C GLU A 188 -22.23 -16.81 11.92
N THR A 189 -21.79 -15.59 12.23
CA THR A 189 -20.49 -15.04 11.83
C THR A 189 -19.59 -14.89 13.05
N ASN A 190 -18.33 -15.32 12.94
CA ASN A 190 -17.32 -15.10 13.96
C ASN A 190 -16.16 -14.31 13.35
N GLU A 191 -15.88 -13.13 13.90
CA GLU A 191 -14.77 -12.27 13.48
C GLU A 191 -13.55 -12.55 14.35
N VAL A 192 -12.44 -12.93 13.72
CA VAL A 192 -11.22 -13.38 14.40
C VAL A 192 -9.98 -12.80 13.73
N LYS A 193 -8.87 -12.84 14.46
CA LYS A 193 -7.54 -12.55 13.93
C LYS A 193 -7.12 -13.69 13.01
N ASP A 194 -6.45 -13.35 11.91
CA ASP A 194 -5.82 -14.32 11.02
C ASP A 194 -4.64 -14.99 11.77
N PRO A 195 -4.68 -16.31 12.01
CA PRO A 195 -3.59 -17.05 12.66
C PRO A 195 -2.31 -17.06 11.83
N HIS A 196 -2.42 -16.75 10.53
CA HIS A 196 -1.35 -16.71 9.55
C HIS A 196 -1.06 -15.27 9.06
N GLN A 197 -1.44 -14.25 9.83
CA GLN A 197 -1.19 -12.83 9.50
C GLN A 197 0.30 -12.53 9.23
N GLU A 198 0.58 -11.52 8.41
CA GLU A 198 1.97 -11.09 8.16
C GLU A 198 2.57 -10.37 9.35
N PHE A 199 1.79 -9.48 9.94
CA PHE A 199 2.16 -8.71 11.12
C PHE A 199 0.96 -8.55 12.05
N GLU A 200 1.26 -8.10 13.26
CA GLU A 200 0.25 -7.68 14.22
C GLU A 200 0.42 -6.20 14.54
N ARG A 201 -0.67 -5.44 14.41
CA ARG A 201 -0.72 -4.05 14.83
C ARG A 201 -2.00 -3.80 15.59
N ASN A 202 -1.87 -3.27 16.81
CA ASN A 202 -3.01 -3.01 17.71
C ASN A 202 -3.91 -4.23 17.91
N THR A 203 -3.31 -5.41 18.12
CA THR A 203 -3.98 -6.71 18.27
C THR A 203 -4.86 -7.16 17.08
N LYS A 204 -4.68 -6.53 15.91
CA LYS A 204 -5.32 -6.88 14.65
C LYS A 204 -4.32 -7.43 13.65
N SER A 205 -4.84 -8.22 12.72
CA SER A 205 -4.04 -8.72 11.60
C SER A 205 -3.69 -7.60 10.64
N GLU A 206 -2.43 -7.57 10.25
CA GLU A 206 -1.89 -6.60 9.31
C GLU A 206 -1.33 -7.34 8.09
N ILE A 207 -1.61 -6.78 6.92
CA ILE A 207 -1.00 -7.16 5.65
C ILE A 207 -0.41 -5.91 5.01
N ILE A 208 0.78 -6.03 4.40
CA ILE A 208 1.37 -4.93 3.65
C ILE A 208 1.02 -5.07 2.17
N VAL A 209 0.28 -4.10 1.62
CA VAL A 209 0.05 -3.97 0.18
C VAL A 209 1.21 -3.19 -0.42
N LEU A 210 1.87 -3.74 -1.44
CA LEU A 210 3.01 -3.08 -2.06
C LEU A 210 2.60 -1.79 -2.76
N SER A 211 3.41 -0.74 -2.59
CA SER A 211 3.31 0.49 -3.35
C SER A 211 4.15 0.39 -4.62
N PRO A 212 3.69 0.96 -5.76
CA PRO A 212 4.53 1.03 -6.96
C PRO A 212 5.73 1.92 -6.70
N SER A 213 6.85 1.62 -7.36
CA SER A 213 8.05 2.48 -7.34
C SER A 213 7.85 3.81 -8.05
N ALA A 214 6.91 3.88 -8.98
CA ALA A 214 6.45 5.09 -9.66
C ALA A 214 4.99 4.93 -10.09
N LYS A 215 4.17 5.98 -9.92
CA LYS A 215 2.79 6.02 -10.44
C LYS A 215 2.76 6.82 -11.72
N VAL A 216 1.78 6.61 -12.57
CA VAL A 216 1.63 7.38 -13.80
C VAL A 216 0.20 7.90 -13.91
N ALA A 217 0.02 9.21 -14.08
CA ALA A 217 -1.27 9.74 -14.52
C ALA A 217 -1.22 9.99 -16.02
N ARG A 218 -2.18 9.46 -16.75
CA ARG A 218 -2.35 9.70 -18.18
C ARG A 218 -3.77 10.13 -18.48
N GLY A 219 -3.94 10.90 -19.54
CA GLY A 219 -5.24 11.41 -19.90
C GLY A 219 -5.19 12.29 -21.13
N THR A 220 -6.29 12.99 -21.35
CA THR A 220 -6.42 13.92 -22.47
C THR A 220 -7.05 15.22 -22.00
N VAL A 221 -6.60 16.31 -22.61
CA VAL A 221 -7.21 17.62 -22.49
C VAL A 221 -8.14 17.86 -23.67
N THR A 222 -9.21 18.61 -23.43
CA THR A 222 -10.14 19.10 -24.45
C THR A 222 -10.40 20.59 -24.25
N SER A 223 -10.93 21.27 -25.26
CA SER A 223 -11.35 22.67 -25.16
C SER A 223 -12.46 22.96 -26.17
N SER A 224 -13.20 24.05 -25.95
CA SER A 224 -14.22 24.54 -26.88
C SER A 224 -13.63 25.26 -28.11
N LEU A 225 -12.34 25.58 -28.11
CA LEU A 225 -11.66 26.15 -29.28
C LEU A 225 -11.42 25.08 -30.35
N VAL A 226 -11.62 25.47 -31.61
CA VAL A 226 -11.30 24.64 -32.77
C VAL A 226 -9.86 24.94 -33.21
N GLY A 227 -9.09 23.90 -33.53
CA GLY A 227 -7.71 24.05 -34.03
C GLY A 227 -6.69 24.45 -32.97
N VAL A 228 -6.91 24.06 -31.72
CA VAL A 228 -5.96 24.29 -30.62
C VAL A 228 -4.72 23.43 -30.81
N ASN A 229 -3.55 24.03 -30.63
CA ASN A 229 -2.32 23.27 -30.41
C ASN A 229 -2.10 23.11 -28.90
N TYR A 230 -2.36 21.92 -28.36
CA TYR A 230 -2.21 21.68 -26.92
C TYR A 230 -0.76 21.61 -26.45
N ALA A 231 0.23 21.59 -27.36
CA ALA A 231 1.64 21.53 -27.00
C ALA A 231 2.14 22.79 -26.26
N GLU A 232 1.37 23.88 -26.23
CA GLU A 232 1.65 25.05 -25.40
C GLU A 232 1.17 24.93 -23.95
N VAL A 233 0.40 23.89 -23.65
CA VAL A 233 -0.07 23.61 -22.29
C VAL A 233 1.04 22.87 -21.55
N VAL A 234 1.41 23.42 -20.39
CA VAL A 234 2.34 22.80 -19.46
C VAL A 234 1.52 22.10 -18.38
N LEU A 235 1.68 20.79 -18.27
CA LEU A 235 1.20 20.01 -17.15
C LEU A 235 2.28 19.93 -16.08
N SER A 236 1.93 20.22 -14.83
CA SER A 236 2.84 20.21 -13.68
C SER A 236 2.25 19.45 -12.50
N THR A 237 3.11 18.94 -11.61
CA THR A 237 2.71 18.40 -10.30
C THR A 237 3.72 18.76 -9.21
N LYS A 238 3.33 18.58 -7.94
CA LYS A 238 4.17 18.69 -6.73
C LYS A 238 4.97 19.99 -6.72
N MET A 239 4.27 21.11 -6.56
CA MET A 239 4.84 22.46 -6.60
C MET A 239 5.64 22.77 -7.88
N GLY A 240 5.23 22.19 -9.01
CA GLY A 240 5.94 22.37 -10.28
C GLY A 240 7.32 21.71 -10.35
N SER A 241 7.67 20.82 -9.41
CA SER A 241 8.94 20.07 -9.45
C SER A 241 9.04 19.15 -10.66
N ARG A 242 7.89 18.74 -11.22
CA ARG A 242 7.79 17.97 -12.47
C ARG A 242 6.88 18.71 -13.43
N LYS A 243 7.35 18.89 -14.67
CA LYS A 243 6.62 19.57 -15.74
C LYS A 243 6.81 18.84 -17.06
N ILE A 244 5.75 18.75 -17.87
CA ILE A 244 5.80 18.30 -19.26
C ILE A 244 4.91 19.20 -20.11
N ASN A 245 5.25 19.35 -21.39
CA ASN A 245 4.28 19.83 -22.37
C ASN A 245 3.37 18.68 -22.79
N LEU A 246 2.12 18.98 -23.11
CA LEU A 246 1.22 18.02 -23.75
C LEU A 246 1.67 17.76 -25.19
N ASP A 247 1.17 16.69 -25.80
CA ASP A 247 1.28 16.55 -27.25
C ASP A 247 0.30 17.48 -27.99
N SER A 248 0.37 17.50 -29.33
CA SER A 248 -0.49 18.35 -30.15
C SER A 248 -1.98 18.03 -30.03
N ASP A 249 -2.32 16.78 -29.69
CA ASP A 249 -3.69 16.28 -29.57
C ASP A 249 -4.23 16.41 -28.13
N GLY A 250 -3.39 16.87 -27.20
CA GLY A 250 -3.74 17.11 -25.80
C GLY A 250 -3.58 15.89 -24.91
N HIS A 251 -2.92 14.83 -25.35
CA HIS A 251 -2.61 13.69 -24.50
C HIS A 251 -1.38 13.96 -23.62
N TYR A 252 -1.37 13.28 -22.47
CA TYR A 252 -0.25 13.31 -21.54
C TYR A 252 -0.09 11.99 -20.81
N SER A 253 1.14 11.74 -20.34
CA SER A 253 1.48 10.67 -19.43
C SER A 253 2.60 11.17 -18.51
N LEU A 254 2.27 11.47 -17.25
CA LEU A 254 3.17 12.07 -16.29
C LEU A 254 3.45 11.09 -15.13
N PRO A 255 4.72 10.74 -14.87
CA PRO A 255 5.07 9.97 -13.68
C PRO A 255 4.89 10.81 -12.41
N MET A 256 4.16 10.26 -11.45
CA MET A 256 3.84 10.85 -10.15
C MET A 256 4.52 10.08 -9.01
N GLU A 257 4.84 10.81 -7.94
CA GLU A 257 5.53 10.27 -6.77
C GLU A 257 4.75 10.60 -5.51
N GLY A 258 4.15 9.58 -4.90
CA GLY A 258 3.48 9.72 -3.63
C GLY A 258 2.43 8.64 -3.38
N ASN A 259 1.98 8.57 -2.14
CA ASN A 259 0.79 7.83 -1.73
C ASN A 259 -0.19 8.87 -1.16
N GLY A 260 -1.31 9.12 -1.85
CA GLY A 260 -2.27 10.12 -1.41
C GLY A 260 -2.90 10.91 -2.56
N LYS A 261 -3.59 11.99 -2.18
CA LYS A 261 -4.11 13.00 -3.09
C LYS A 261 -2.96 13.88 -3.58
N GLU A 262 -2.80 13.98 -4.90
CA GLU A 262 -1.89 14.90 -5.58
C GLU A 262 -2.69 15.71 -6.61
N TYR A 263 -2.12 16.77 -7.18
CA TYR A 263 -2.82 17.61 -8.16
C TYR A 263 -2.04 17.68 -9.47
N LEU A 264 -2.75 17.44 -10.57
CA LEU A 264 -2.28 17.79 -11.90
C LEU A 264 -2.71 19.23 -12.18
N VAL A 265 -1.75 20.09 -12.50
CA VAL A 265 -2.00 21.51 -12.78
C VAL A 265 -1.63 21.84 -14.22
N PHE A 266 -2.63 22.23 -14.99
CA PHE A 266 -2.50 22.63 -16.39
C PHE A 266 -2.39 24.14 -16.48
N ARG A 267 -1.37 24.65 -17.18
CA ARG A 267 -1.10 26.08 -17.33
C ARG A 267 -0.75 26.40 -18.78
N SER A 268 -1.27 27.52 -19.30
CA SER A 268 -0.91 28.04 -20.62
C SER A 268 -1.20 29.55 -20.70
N PRO A 269 -0.50 30.31 -21.56
CA PRO A 269 -0.90 31.67 -21.92
C PRO A 269 -2.28 31.76 -22.59
N THR A 270 -2.79 30.66 -23.18
CA THR A 270 -4.08 30.64 -23.91
C THR A 270 -5.26 30.21 -23.06
N PHE A 271 -5.04 29.29 -22.11
CA PHE A 271 -6.07 28.68 -21.28
C PHE A 271 -5.95 29.11 -19.82
N HIS A 272 -7.08 29.23 -19.13
CA HIS A 272 -7.09 29.43 -17.68
C HIS A 272 -6.43 28.23 -16.99
N ILE A 273 -5.68 28.52 -15.92
CA ILE A 273 -5.09 27.49 -15.07
C ILE A 273 -6.20 26.56 -14.55
N ARG A 274 -5.93 25.25 -14.54
CA ARG A 274 -6.83 24.25 -13.97
C ARG A 274 -6.04 23.25 -13.14
N ALA A 275 -6.45 23.03 -11.90
CA ALA A 275 -5.93 21.97 -11.06
C ALA A 275 -7.00 20.88 -10.93
N ILE A 276 -6.59 19.62 -11.04
CA ILE A 276 -7.46 18.47 -10.81
C ILE A 276 -6.82 17.53 -9.79
N PRO A 277 -7.59 17.07 -8.80
CA PRO A 277 -7.10 16.11 -7.85
C PRO A 277 -6.97 14.73 -8.50
N VAL A 278 -5.89 14.04 -8.15
CA VAL A 278 -5.65 12.65 -8.50
C VAL A 278 -5.41 11.88 -7.22
N ASP A 279 -6.20 10.82 -7.01
CA ASP A 279 -5.97 9.90 -5.91
C ASP A 279 -5.06 8.77 -6.36
N LEU A 280 -3.83 8.80 -5.85
CA LEU A 280 -2.81 7.82 -6.17
C LEU A 280 -2.84 6.62 -5.23
N THR A 281 -3.69 6.57 -4.21
CA THR A 281 -3.57 5.61 -3.12
C THR A 281 -3.71 4.14 -3.53
N THR A 282 -4.42 3.84 -4.63
CA THR A 282 -4.85 2.49 -5.00
C THR A 282 -4.38 1.99 -6.37
N ILE A 283 -3.76 2.83 -7.22
CA ILE A 283 -3.53 2.49 -8.63
C ILE A 283 -2.10 2.83 -9.11
N PRO A 284 -1.39 1.93 -9.81
CA PRO A 284 -0.10 2.24 -10.43
C PRO A 284 -0.23 3.15 -11.65
N ILE A 285 -1.34 3.06 -12.38
CA ILE A 285 -1.69 3.94 -13.49
C ILE A 285 -3.06 4.54 -13.21
N TYR A 286 -3.14 5.86 -13.21
CA TYR A 286 -4.39 6.59 -13.05
C TYR A 286 -4.83 7.15 -14.40
N ASP A 287 -5.92 6.60 -14.93
CA ASP A 287 -6.58 7.11 -16.12
C ASP A 287 -7.45 8.31 -15.76
N VAL A 288 -6.93 9.51 -16.02
CA VAL A 288 -7.60 10.77 -15.71
C VAL A 288 -8.76 10.98 -16.69
N PRO A 289 -9.99 11.24 -16.22
CA PRO A 289 -11.10 11.62 -17.09
C PRO A 289 -10.74 12.84 -17.97
N PRO A 290 -11.31 12.96 -19.18
CA PRO A 290 -11.00 14.08 -20.08
C PRO A 290 -11.14 15.45 -19.39
N VAL A 291 -10.08 16.26 -19.49
CA VAL A 291 -9.98 17.55 -18.79
C VAL A 291 -10.31 18.69 -19.74
N ALA A 292 -11.44 19.34 -19.56
CA ALA A 292 -11.81 20.53 -20.34
C ALA A 292 -11.04 21.79 -19.87
N LEU A 293 -10.27 22.44 -20.73
CA LEU A 293 -9.64 23.73 -20.43
C LEU A 293 -10.45 24.89 -20.99
N ALA A 294 -10.74 25.85 -20.11
CA ALA A 294 -11.41 27.10 -20.46
C ALA A 294 -10.41 28.10 -21.07
N VAL A 295 -10.84 28.77 -22.13
CA VAL A 295 -10.04 29.80 -22.81
C VAL A 295 -9.96 31.05 -21.94
N LYS A 296 -8.81 31.72 -21.91
CA LYS A 296 -8.72 33.08 -21.37
C LYS A 296 -9.45 34.05 -22.30
N ALA A 297 -10.53 34.67 -21.84
CA ALA A 297 -11.12 35.79 -22.55
C ALA A 297 -10.27 37.07 -22.35
N PRO A 298 -10.39 38.08 -23.24
CA PRO A 298 -9.70 39.35 -23.07
C PRO A 298 -9.98 39.98 -21.70
N GLY A 299 -8.92 40.44 -21.04
CA GLY A 299 -8.99 41.02 -19.70
C GLY A 299 -9.36 40.07 -18.56
N GLU A 300 -9.29 38.75 -18.77
CA GLU A 300 -9.47 37.75 -17.72
C GLU A 300 -8.16 37.15 -17.21
N ALA A 301 -8.10 36.89 -15.90
CA ALA A 301 -7.03 36.13 -15.27
C ALA A 301 -7.58 35.23 -14.16
N LYS A 302 -7.36 33.91 -14.27
CA LYS A 302 -7.66 32.94 -13.20
C LYS A 302 -6.37 32.61 -12.44
N PHE A 303 -6.48 32.59 -11.11
CA PHE A 303 -5.41 32.23 -10.18
C PHE A 303 -5.83 31.03 -9.37
N VAL A 304 -4.92 30.08 -9.17
CA VAL A 304 -5.16 28.85 -8.42
C VAL A 304 -4.01 28.62 -7.44
N LEU A 305 -4.37 28.33 -6.20
CA LEU A 305 -3.47 27.91 -5.13
C LEU A 305 -3.89 26.53 -4.62
N VAL A 306 -2.99 25.56 -4.71
CA VAL A 306 -3.22 24.20 -4.19
C VAL A 306 -2.76 24.16 -2.73
N LYS A 307 -3.68 23.94 -1.79
CA LYS A 307 -3.39 23.99 -0.34
C LYS A 307 -2.28 23.03 0.09
N SER A 308 -2.32 21.80 -0.41
CA SER A 308 -1.42 20.70 -0.02
C SER A 308 0.04 20.90 -0.43
N ASP A 309 0.32 21.89 -1.29
CA ASP A 309 1.68 22.25 -1.68
C ASP A 309 2.43 23.02 -0.57
N PHE A 310 1.72 23.48 0.47
CA PHE A 310 2.30 24.31 1.52
C PHE A 310 2.05 23.69 2.89
N GLN A 311 3.00 23.90 3.81
CA GLN A 311 2.88 23.38 5.19
C GLN A 311 1.73 24.01 5.97
N ALA A 312 1.39 25.28 5.66
CA ALA A 312 0.31 26.01 6.29
C ALA A 312 -0.32 26.99 5.30
N VAL A 313 -1.65 26.99 5.23
CA VAL A 313 -2.45 27.92 4.43
C VAL A 313 -3.65 28.36 5.25
N GLU A 314 -3.77 29.66 5.51
CA GLU A 314 -4.81 30.27 6.33
C GLU A 314 -5.32 31.55 5.65
N ASN A 315 -6.59 31.55 5.22
CA ASN A 315 -7.25 32.66 4.52
C ASN A 315 -6.38 33.25 3.39
N PRO A 316 -5.99 32.44 2.39
CA PRO A 316 -5.01 32.85 1.40
C PRO A 316 -5.53 34.00 0.54
N THR A 317 -4.63 34.90 0.14
CA THR A 317 -4.95 36.05 -0.72
C THR A 317 -3.99 36.15 -1.90
N LEU A 318 -4.49 36.69 -3.01
CA LEU A 318 -3.72 37.16 -4.16
C LEU A 318 -3.29 38.62 -3.92
N VAL A 319 -2.05 38.94 -4.23
CA VAL A 319 -1.59 40.34 -4.42
C VAL A 319 -1.01 40.48 -5.81
N ALA A 320 -1.35 41.55 -6.52
CA ALA A 320 -0.87 41.78 -7.88
C ALA A 320 -0.71 43.28 -8.19
N ASP A 321 0.04 43.59 -9.23
CA ASP A 321 0.23 44.98 -9.67
C ASP A 321 -1.10 45.68 -10.05
N PHE A 322 -2.00 44.97 -10.73
CA PHE A 322 -3.33 45.48 -11.12
C PHE A 322 -4.30 45.65 -9.95
N THR A 323 -3.95 45.17 -8.75
CA THR A 323 -4.68 45.44 -7.50
C THR A 323 -4.00 46.50 -6.65
N ASN A 324 -2.98 47.19 -7.19
CA ASN A 324 -2.08 48.05 -6.43
C ASN A 324 -1.51 47.33 -5.19
N TRP A 325 -1.21 46.03 -5.36
CA TRP A 325 -0.70 45.14 -4.31
C TRP A 325 -1.62 44.98 -3.10
N GLN A 326 -2.90 45.34 -3.22
CA GLN A 326 -3.88 45.10 -2.16
C GLN A 326 -4.32 43.63 -2.16
N PRO A 327 -4.33 42.95 -0.98
CA PRO A 327 -4.76 41.56 -0.86
C PRO A 327 -6.19 41.35 -1.36
N GLN A 328 -6.37 40.33 -2.20
CA GLN A 328 -7.67 39.87 -2.68
C GLN A 328 -7.88 38.43 -2.20
N PRO A 329 -9.01 38.09 -1.56
CA PRO A 329 -9.27 36.72 -1.10
C PRO A 329 -9.29 35.70 -2.25
N LEU A 330 -8.76 34.51 -1.98
CA LEU A 330 -8.98 33.31 -2.78
C LEU A 330 -10.04 32.42 -2.11
N TYR A 331 -10.74 31.61 -2.90
CA TYR A 331 -11.94 30.88 -2.46
C TYR A 331 -11.87 29.39 -2.81
N ASP A 332 -12.30 28.54 -1.89
CA ASP A 332 -12.45 27.07 -2.04
C ASP A 332 -13.90 26.72 -1.64
N ASP A 333 -14.86 27.35 -2.31
CA ASP A 333 -16.29 27.38 -1.95
C ASP A 333 -17.24 27.20 -3.15
N GLY A 334 -16.72 26.83 -4.32
CA GLY A 334 -17.45 26.68 -5.57
C GLY A 334 -17.82 28.02 -6.24
N THR A 335 -17.24 29.13 -5.80
CA THR A 335 -17.46 30.48 -6.37
C THR A 335 -16.16 31.11 -6.89
N HIS A 336 -16.24 32.29 -7.51
CA HIS A 336 -15.06 33.03 -8.01
C HIS A 336 -14.14 32.22 -8.95
N GLY A 337 -14.72 31.32 -9.74
CA GLY A 337 -13.99 30.45 -10.67
C GLY A 337 -13.50 29.13 -10.05
N ASP A 338 -13.75 28.90 -8.77
CA ASP A 338 -13.59 27.59 -8.14
C ASP A 338 -14.62 26.60 -8.70
N GLU A 339 -14.15 25.40 -9.06
CA GLU A 339 -14.97 24.38 -9.70
C GLU A 339 -15.62 23.43 -8.69
N LEU A 340 -14.98 23.22 -7.53
CA LEU A 340 -15.45 22.26 -6.53
C LEU A 340 -15.09 22.74 -5.12
N ALA A 341 -16.13 23.10 -4.36
CA ALA A 341 -15.99 23.54 -2.98
C ALA A 341 -15.33 22.48 -2.06
N GLY A 342 -14.39 22.92 -1.23
CA GLY A 342 -13.74 22.11 -0.19
C GLY A 342 -12.75 21.09 -0.73
N ASP A 343 -12.31 21.24 -1.99
CA ASP A 343 -11.37 20.32 -2.59
C ASP A 343 -9.91 20.70 -2.30
N GLY A 344 -9.65 21.83 -1.64
CA GLY A 344 -8.32 22.32 -1.31
C GLY A 344 -7.66 23.16 -2.41
N VAL A 345 -8.40 23.54 -3.45
CA VAL A 345 -7.95 24.40 -4.56
C VAL A 345 -8.56 25.79 -4.42
N TYR A 346 -7.78 26.71 -3.86
CA TYR A 346 -8.21 28.09 -3.68
C TYR A 346 -8.09 28.87 -4.99
N THR A 347 -9.18 29.48 -5.43
CA THR A 347 -9.30 30.09 -6.75
C THR A 347 -9.77 31.54 -6.68
N LEU A 348 -9.32 32.35 -7.64
CA LEU A 348 -9.88 33.67 -7.93
C LEU A 348 -9.83 33.94 -9.44
N LEU A 349 -11.00 34.16 -10.04
CA LEU A 349 -11.15 34.69 -11.39
C LEU A 349 -11.33 36.21 -11.33
N ARG A 350 -10.48 36.93 -12.05
CA ARG A 350 -10.57 38.38 -12.24
C ARG A 350 -10.94 38.71 -13.67
N THR A 351 -11.85 39.66 -13.82
CA THR A 351 -12.25 40.27 -15.10
C THR A 351 -11.87 41.75 -15.10
N GLY A 352 -11.79 42.35 -16.29
CA GLY A 352 -11.45 43.76 -16.45
C GLY A 352 -10.01 44.11 -16.12
N VAL A 353 -9.10 43.12 -16.17
CA VAL A 353 -7.66 43.35 -16.06
C VAL A 353 -7.15 43.89 -17.40
N ALA A 354 -6.23 44.85 -17.38
CA ALA A 354 -5.66 45.38 -18.61
C ALA A 354 -4.90 44.26 -19.37
N PRO A 355 -4.87 44.27 -20.71
CA PRO A 355 -4.02 43.35 -21.46
C PRO A 355 -2.54 43.58 -21.16
N GLY A 356 -1.76 42.50 -21.04
CA GLY A 356 -0.32 42.56 -20.80
C GLY A 356 0.19 41.57 -19.77
N TYR A 357 1.48 41.72 -19.43
CA TYR A 357 2.13 40.93 -18.39
C TYR A 357 1.93 41.56 -17.02
N HIS A 358 1.39 40.78 -16.09
CA HIS A 358 1.09 41.23 -14.73
C HIS A 358 1.84 40.41 -13.70
N LYS A 359 2.43 41.10 -12.72
CA LYS A 359 3.12 40.47 -11.59
C LYS A 359 2.16 40.18 -10.45
N TYR A 360 2.33 39.02 -9.82
CA TYR A 360 1.54 38.60 -8.67
C TYR A 360 2.30 37.67 -7.70
N ALA A 361 1.73 37.50 -6.52
CA ALA A 361 2.14 36.51 -5.52
C ALA A 361 0.94 36.09 -4.65
N PHE A 362 1.09 35.00 -3.91
CA PHE A 362 0.11 34.55 -2.93
C PHE A 362 0.59 34.86 -1.52
N ASN A 363 -0.25 35.44 -0.68
CA ASN A 363 -0.05 35.39 0.76
C ASN A 363 -0.79 34.15 1.28
N ILE A 364 -0.03 33.15 1.73
CA ILE A 364 -0.58 31.88 2.24
C ILE A 364 -0.89 31.94 3.73
N THR A 365 -0.29 32.88 4.43
CA THR A 365 -0.65 33.33 5.77
C THR A 365 -0.51 34.86 5.83
N THR A 366 -0.74 35.46 6.99
CA THR A 366 -0.57 36.92 7.19
C THR A 366 0.86 37.42 7.00
N ILE A 367 1.87 36.55 7.13
CA ILE A 367 3.30 36.92 7.04
C ILE A 367 4.05 36.20 5.92
N ASN A 368 3.48 35.14 5.34
CA ASN A 368 4.15 34.33 4.32
C ASN A 368 3.62 34.64 2.93
N GLN A 369 4.45 35.30 2.13
CA GLN A 369 4.23 35.51 0.71
C GLN A 369 5.07 34.52 -0.10
N VAL A 370 4.45 33.87 -1.08
CA VAL A 370 5.08 32.88 -1.95
C VAL A 370 4.75 33.17 -3.41
N ARG A 371 5.64 32.72 -4.29
CA ARG A 371 5.37 32.67 -5.73
C ARG A 371 4.43 31.51 -6.04
N ASP A 372 3.77 31.61 -7.18
CA ASP A 372 2.98 30.52 -7.73
C ASP A 372 3.92 29.43 -8.27
N PRO A 373 3.93 28.20 -7.71
CA PRO A 373 4.77 27.12 -8.21
C PRO A 373 4.44 26.70 -9.66
N TYR A 374 3.23 27.05 -10.12
CA TYR A 374 2.66 26.74 -11.43
C TYR A 374 2.56 27.97 -12.33
N GLU A 375 3.39 28.99 -12.09
CA GLU A 375 3.45 30.21 -12.89
C GLU A 375 3.75 29.97 -14.37
N GLU A 376 3.28 30.88 -15.24
CA GLU A 376 3.67 30.92 -16.67
C GLU A 376 5.12 31.41 -16.85
N SER A 377 5.50 32.38 -16.03
CA SER A 377 6.84 32.97 -15.96
C SER A 377 6.99 33.63 -14.59
N GLY A 378 8.17 34.13 -14.26
CA GLY A 378 8.37 34.90 -13.04
C GLY A 378 9.77 35.50 -12.92
N ASP A 379 9.93 36.31 -11.87
CA ASP A 379 11.22 36.89 -11.47
C ASP A 379 11.63 36.36 -10.09
N SER A 380 12.65 36.95 -9.46
CA SER A 380 13.14 36.48 -8.16
C SER A 380 12.11 36.59 -7.03
N LYS A 381 11.04 37.40 -7.20
CA LYS A 381 10.08 37.71 -6.14
C LYS A 381 8.63 37.42 -6.52
N TYR A 382 8.27 37.54 -7.79
CA TYR A 382 6.88 37.48 -8.25
C TYR A 382 6.71 36.49 -9.39
N SER A 383 5.51 35.93 -9.47
CA SER A 383 5.03 35.20 -10.64
C SER A 383 4.44 36.19 -11.64
N ILE A 384 4.45 35.81 -12.91
CA ILE A 384 3.98 36.64 -14.03
C ILE A 384 2.91 35.86 -14.79
N VAL A 385 1.78 36.51 -15.05
CA VAL A 385 0.69 35.99 -15.88
C VAL A 385 0.50 36.88 -17.11
N LEU A 386 0.24 36.28 -18.26
CA LEU A 386 -0.21 37.01 -19.45
C LEU A 386 -1.73 37.11 -19.45
N VAL A 387 -2.23 38.35 -19.53
CA VAL A 387 -3.64 38.70 -19.76
C VAL A 387 -3.79 39.13 -21.22
N LYS A 388 -4.79 38.57 -21.91
CA LYS A 388 -5.06 38.82 -23.34
C LYS A 388 -5.74 40.15 -23.60
#